data_AF-A0A1G2CDW0-F1
#
_entry.id   AF-A0A1G2CDW0-F1
#
_cell.length_a   1.000
_cell.length_b   1.000
_cell.length_c   1.000
_cell.angle_alpha   90.00
_cell.angle_beta   90.00
_cell.angle_gamma   90.00
#
_symmetry.space_group_name_H-M   'P 1'
#
loop_
_entity.id
_entity.type
_entity.pdbx_description
1 polymer ?
#
loop_
_entity_poly.entity_id
_entity_poly.type
_entity_poly.pdbx_seq_one_letter_code
_entity_poly.pdbx_strand_id
1 'polypeptide(L)'
;MKCLSVHQPWADLEVDGIRSLEIRCWPTNYLGPLLIHAGLKVEKKECERFGRNPGVTGVIIGVVSLTNGTKRVSTREWEELRSLHLESGPRCYGNKTFAWTFESAQRFLEPILFRGVLGLFDVPDALIPKPKFCIVRGGKVVESFLPGRYAGCRTHKIFGRLDCASGKRLMKKENRVFFFTWDDAIIMGYRPCKKCKPMPNDAYPK
;
A
#
# COMPACT_ATOMS: atom_id res chain seq x y z
N MET A 1 18.26 -2.98 -0.07
CA MET A 1 17.30 -1.92 0.32
C MET A 1 17.06 -1.94 1.82
N LYS A 2 16.70 -0.81 2.46
CA LYS A 2 16.34 -0.78 3.88
C LYS A 2 14.92 -1.32 4.11
N CYS A 3 14.68 -1.91 5.27
CA CYS A 3 13.40 -2.43 5.70
C CYS A 3 13.08 -2.04 7.14
N LEU A 4 11.79 -1.83 7.42
CA LEU A 4 11.23 -1.58 8.75
C LEU A 4 10.21 -2.67 9.09
N SER A 5 10.34 -3.26 10.28
CA SER A 5 9.33 -4.18 10.80
C SER A 5 8.23 -3.43 11.56
N VAL A 6 6.97 -3.73 11.22
CA VAL A 6 5.77 -3.05 11.70
C VAL A 6 4.73 -4.10 12.11
N HIS A 7 4.00 -3.87 13.21
CA HIS A 7 2.97 -4.82 13.64
C HIS A 7 1.74 -4.79 12.72
N GLN A 8 0.97 -5.88 12.70
CA GLN A 8 -0.36 -5.83 12.08
C GLN A 8 -1.36 -5.13 13.02
N PRO A 9 -2.36 -4.38 12.50
CA PRO A 9 -2.67 -4.16 11.07
C PRO A 9 -1.88 -3.02 10.42
N TRP A 10 -1.01 -2.33 11.17
CA TRP A 10 -0.33 -1.12 10.72
C TRP A 10 0.51 -1.34 9.46
N ALA A 11 1.23 -2.45 9.38
CA ALA A 11 1.99 -2.83 8.20
C ALA A 11 1.11 -2.86 6.94
N ASP A 12 -0.08 -3.46 7.04
CA ASP A 12 -1.03 -3.49 5.93
C ASP A 12 -1.56 -2.11 5.55
N LEU A 13 -1.87 -1.27 6.54
CA LEU A 13 -2.36 0.08 6.31
C LEU A 13 -1.33 0.98 5.62
N GLU A 14 -0.05 0.78 5.90
CA GLU A 14 1.05 1.53 5.29
C GLU A 14 1.22 1.17 3.82
N VAL A 15 1.30 -0.12 3.47
CA VAL A 15 1.47 -0.53 2.06
C VAL A 15 0.20 -0.36 1.23
N ASP A 16 -0.98 -0.31 1.87
CA ASP A 16 -2.25 0.06 1.24
C ASP A 16 -2.35 1.59 1.03
N GLY A 17 -1.46 2.39 1.64
CA GLY A 17 -1.46 3.85 1.57
C GLY A 17 -2.59 4.52 2.36
N ILE A 18 -3.17 3.81 3.32
CA ILE A 18 -4.21 4.34 4.23
C ILE A 18 -3.56 5.08 5.39
N ARG A 19 -2.43 4.57 5.89
CA ARG A 19 -1.59 5.21 6.90
C ARG A 19 -0.36 5.78 6.22
N SER A 20 -0.24 7.10 6.19
CA SER A 20 0.89 7.81 5.55
C SER A 20 1.91 8.36 6.55
N LEU A 21 1.67 8.18 7.86
CA LEU A 21 2.61 8.52 8.92
C LEU A 21 2.84 7.36 9.87
N GLU A 22 4.11 7.01 10.07
CA GLU A 22 4.55 6.06 11.09
C GLU A 22 5.15 6.80 12.29
N ILE A 23 4.82 6.34 13.50
CA ILE A 23 5.27 6.96 14.75
C ILE A 23 6.32 6.08 15.42
N ARG A 24 7.49 6.67 15.72
CA ARG A 24 8.60 5.96 16.36
C ARG A 24 9.20 6.77 17.51
N CYS A 25 9.91 6.06 18.38
CA CYS A 25 10.67 6.67 19.48
C CYS A 25 12.08 7.15 19.09
N TRP A 26 12.46 6.97 17.82
CA TRP A 26 13.78 7.30 17.28
C TRP A 26 13.68 7.88 15.85
N PRO A 27 14.60 8.78 15.48
CA PRO A 27 14.68 9.35 14.13
C PRO A 27 15.53 8.48 13.19
N THR A 28 15.45 8.74 11.88
CA THR A 28 16.39 8.19 10.89
C THR A 28 16.77 9.26 9.88
N ASN A 29 18.00 9.18 9.37
CA ASN A 29 18.48 9.99 8.25
C ASN A 29 18.26 9.29 6.90
N TYR A 30 17.74 8.07 6.91
CA TYR A 30 17.43 7.35 5.69
C TYR A 30 16.28 8.02 4.95
N LEU A 31 16.44 8.21 3.65
CA LEU A 31 15.43 8.71 2.73
C LEU A 31 15.39 7.80 1.50
N GLY A 32 14.20 7.60 0.96
CA GLY A 32 13.98 6.78 -0.23
C GLY A 32 13.20 5.49 0.04
N PRO A 33 13.32 4.48 -0.85
CA PRO A 33 12.53 3.26 -0.78
C PRO A 33 12.76 2.43 0.50
N LEU A 34 11.70 2.24 1.27
CA LEU A 34 11.68 1.50 2.51
C LEU A 34 10.73 0.31 2.39
N LEU A 35 11.27 -0.90 2.52
CA LEU A 35 10.47 -2.12 2.58
C LEU A 35 9.72 -2.19 3.91
N ILE A 36 8.46 -2.64 3.86
CA ILE A 36 7.63 -2.87 5.05
C ILE A 36 7.54 -4.37 5.32
N HIS A 37 8.09 -4.78 6.45
CA HIS A 37 7.97 -6.14 6.98
C HIS A 37 6.82 -6.22 8.00
N ALA A 38 5.88 -7.12 7.76
CA ALA A 38 4.84 -7.44 8.72
C ALA A 38 5.43 -8.29 9.85
N GLY A 39 5.65 -7.67 11.01
CA GLY A 39 6.16 -8.34 12.22
C GLY A 39 5.23 -9.44 12.73
N LEU A 40 5.75 -10.29 13.62
CA LEU A 40 4.99 -11.40 14.21
C LEU A 40 3.85 -10.94 15.14
N LYS A 41 3.95 -9.74 15.70
CA LYS A 41 2.94 -9.21 16.62
C LYS A 41 1.75 -8.63 15.85
N VAL A 42 0.55 -8.97 16.33
CA VAL A 42 -0.74 -8.53 15.80
C VAL A 42 -1.51 -7.79 16.88
N GLU A 43 -1.97 -6.59 16.58
CA GLU A 43 -2.79 -5.74 17.45
C GLU A 43 -4.27 -5.99 17.17
N LYS A 44 -4.83 -7.05 17.78
CA LYS A 44 -6.19 -7.54 17.49
C LYS A 44 -7.29 -6.47 17.59
N LYS A 45 -7.26 -5.62 18.61
CA LYS A 45 -8.24 -4.53 18.79
C LYS A 45 -8.21 -3.54 17.61
N GLU A 46 -7.03 -3.27 17.09
CA GLU A 46 -6.87 -2.37 15.95
C GLU A 46 -7.32 -3.06 14.65
N CYS A 47 -7.03 -4.35 14.48
CA CYS A 47 -7.58 -5.15 13.39
C CYS A 47 -9.13 -5.08 13.36
N GLU A 48 -9.78 -5.29 14.50
CA GLU A 48 -11.23 -5.18 14.66
C GLU A 48 -11.74 -3.77 14.33
N ARG A 49 -11.07 -2.72 14.85
CA ARG A 49 -11.44 -1.32 14.58
C ARG A 49 -11.42 -0.98 13.09
N PHE A 50 -10.48 -1.54 12.34
CA PHE A 50 -10.38 -1.36 10.90
C PHE A 50 -11.23 -2.36 10.09
N GLY A 51 -11.98 -3.24 10.74
CA GLY A 51 -12.77 -4.28 10.07
C GLY A 51 -11.91 -5.24 9.24
N ARG A 52 -10.66 -5.48 9.66
CA ARG A 52 -9.67 -6.27 8.93
C ARG A 52 -9.31 -7.54 9.68
N ASN A 53 -9.29 -8.66 8.96
CA ASN A 53 -8.57 -9.84 9.45
C ASN A 53 -7.07 -9.54 9.42
N PRO A 54 -6.28 -9.99 10.41
CA PRO A 54 -4.83 -9.83 10.39
C PRO A 54 -4.25 -10.39 9.09
N GLY A 55 -3.41 -9.60 8.41
CA GLY A 55 -2.64 -10.06 7.27
C GLY A 55 -1.57 -11.08 7.66
N VAL A 56 -0.77 -11.48 6.67
CA VAL A 56 0.41 -12.32 6.87
C VAL A 56 1.42 -11.66 7.80
N THR A 57 2.21 -12.47 8.50
CA THR A 57 3.27 -12.03 9.42
C THR A 57 4.58 -12.77 9.13
N GLY A 58 5.71 -12.20 9.58
CA GLY A 58 7.05 -12.74 9.33
C GLY A 58 7.51 -12.60 7.87
N VAL A 59 6.96 -11.64 7.14
CA VAL A 59 7.20 -11.46 5.70
C VAL A 59 7.26 -9.98 5.33
N ILE A 60 7.98 -9.66 4.25
CA ILE A 60 7.95 -8.33 3.61
C ILE A 60 6.76 -8.29 2.67
N ILE A 61 5.90 -7.29 2.84
CA ILE A 61 4.61 -7.19 2.15
C ILE A 61 4.53 -6.05 1.14
N GLY A 62 5.52 -5.16 1.10
CA GLY A 62 5.52 -4.04 0.17
C GLY A 62 6.65 -3.05 0.42
N VAL A 63 6.53 -1.92 -0.26
CA VAL A 63 7.48 -0.81 -0.23
C VAL A 63 6.72 0.51 -0.13
N VAL A 64 7.29 1.44 0.62
CA VAL A 64 6.90 2.85 0.69
C VAL A 64 8.12 3.72 0.40
N SER A 65 7.93 4.99 0.09
CA SER A 65 9.02 5.96 0.05
C SER A 65 9.02 6.78 1.33
N LEU A 66 10.10 6.69 2.11
CA LEU A 66 10.31 7.59 3.25
C LEU A 66 10.80 8.94 2.72
N THR A 67 9.95 9.96 2.84
CA THR A 67 10.21 11.32 2.35
C THR A 67 10.28 12.31 3.51
N ASN A 68 10.88 13.49 3.26
CA ASN A 68 10.89 14.63 4.19
C ASN A 68 11.52 14.36 5.58
N GLY A 69 12.26 13.27 5.74
CA GLY A 69 12.94 12.90 6.98
C GLY A 69 11.98 12.58 8.12
N THR A 70 12.55 12.37 9.32
CA THR A 70 11.75 12.15 10.54
C THR A 70 11.58 13.46 11.29
N LYS A 71 10.33 13.88 11.49
CA LYS A 71 10.00 15.10 12.24
C LYS A 71 9.76 14.77 13.70
N ARG A 72 10.46 15.43 14.63
CA ARG A 72 10.07 15.41 16.05
C ARG A 72 8.74 16.14 16.19
N VAL A 73 7.76 15.51 16.81
CA VAL A 73 6.42 16.10 16.98
C VAL A 73 6.19 16.51 18.44
N SER A 74 5.48 17.59 18.68
CA SER A 74 4.91 17.94 19.99
C SER A 74 3.63 17.16 20.27
N THR A 75 3.02 17.33 21.45
CA THR A 75 1.76 16.62 21.78
C THR A 75 0.62 17.14 20.91
N ARG A 76 0.58 18.46 20.72
CA ARG A 76 -0.38 19.12 19.86
C ARG A 76 -0.24 18.66 18.41
N GLU A 77 0.98 18.68 17.85
CA GLU A 77 1.21 18.23 16.47
C GLU A 77 0.89 16.75 16.28
N TRP A 78 1.20 15.91 17.28
CA TRP A 78 0.85 14.50 17.20
C TRP A 78 -0.67 14.30 17.10
N GLU A 79 -1.47 15.04 17.88
CA GLU A 79 -2.93 15.00 17.79
C GLU A 79 -3.46 15.53 16.45
N GLU A 80 -2.89 16.63 15.96
CA GLU A 80 -3.22 17.22 14.65
C GLU A 80 -2.95 16.23 13.49
N LEU A 81 -1.98 15.33 13.64
CA LEU A 81 -1.59 14.32 12.65
C LEU A 81 -2.35 12.99 12.81
N ARG A 82 -3.32 12.89 13.73
CA ARG A 82 -4.02 11.62 14.02
C ARG A 82 -4.76 11.03 12.83
N SER A 83 -5.27 11.86 11.93
CA SER A 83 -5.90 11.39 10.68
C SER A 83 -4.92 10.70 9.72
N LEU A 84 -3.61 10.91 9.88
CA LEU A 84 -2.56 10.37 9.02
C LEU A 84 -1.85 9.17 9.66
N HIS A 85 -1.59 9.21 10.98
CA HIS A 85 -0.94 8.10 11.69
C HIS A 85 -1.92 7.09 12.29
N LEU A 86 -3.20 7.46 12.45
CA LEU A 86 -4.32 6.60 12.82
C LEU A 86 -4.23 5.87 14.16
N GLU A 87 -3.31 6.21 15.06
CA GLU A 87 -3.25 5.55 16.39
C GLU A 87 -4.46 5.99 17.24
N SER A 88 -5.13 5.07 17.93
CA SER A 88 -6.24 5.34 18.88
C SER A 88 -5.76 5.82 20.23
N GLY A 89 -4.63 5.31 20.68
CA GLY A 89 -4.16 5.44 22.05
C GLY A 89 -3.65 6.84 22.39
N PRO A 90 -3.23 7.04 23.65
CA PRO A 90 -2.45 8.22 24.02
C PRO A 90 -1.07 8.14 23.38
N ARG A 91 -0.47 9.31 23.14
CA ARG A 91 0.91 9.45 22.66
C ARG A 91 1.90 8.74 23.59
N CYS A 92 2.48 7.64 23.13
CA CYS A 92 3.23 6.71 24.00
C CYS A 92 4.71 7.05 24.20
N TYR A 93 5.33 7.89 23.36
CA TYR A 93 6.77 8.15 23.40
C TYR A 93 7.17 9.51 24.00
N GLY A 94 6.21 10.30 24.51
CA GLY A 94 6.47 11.62 25.09
C GLY A 94 7.39 12.47 24.20
N ASN A 95 8.38 13.14 24.77
CA ASN A 95 9.33 14.00 24.05
C ASN A 95 10.21 13.29 22.99
N LYS A 96 10.22 11.95 22.94
CA LYS A 96 10.93 11.14 21.95
C LYS A 96 10.03 10.69 20.80
N THR A 97 8.95 11.39 20.49
CA THR A 97 8.06 10.99 19.38
C THR A 97 8.53 11.60 18.06
N PHE A 98 8.72 10.76 17.05
CA PHE A 98 9.08 11.16 15.69
C PHE A 98 8.05 10.61 14.70
N ALA A 99 7.61 11.46 13.77
CA ALA A 99 6.72 11.10 12.68
C ALA A 99 7.53 10.89 11.40
N TRP A 100 7.29 9.77 10.74
CA TRP A 100 7.96 9.33 9.51
C TRP A 100 6.95 9.39 8.37
N THR A 101 7.21 10.23 7.35
CA THR A 101 6.29 10.44 6.23
C THR A 101 6.51 9.42 5.13
N PHE A 102 5.43 8.71 4.79
CA PHE A 102 5.42 7.71 3.73
C PHE A 102 4.62 8.20 2.53
N GLU A 103 5.20 8.00 1.36
CA GLU A 103 4.59 8.26 0.07
C GLU A 103 4.71 7.04 -0.84
N SER A 104 4.02 7.07 -1.99
CA SER A 104 4.17 6.07 -3.05
C SER A 104 4.02 4.62 -2.58
N ALA A 105 3.13 4.37 -1.62
CA ALA A 105 2.89 3.03 -1.07
C ALA A 105 2.49 2.03 -2.17
N GLN A 106 3.18 0.88 -2.17
CA GLN A 106 2.93 -0.24 -3.05
C GLN A 106 3.05 -1.58 -2.29
N ARG A 107 1.95 -2.32 -2.23
CA ARG A 107 1.92 -3.71 -1.78
C ARG A 107 2.49 -4.65 -2.85
N PHE A 108 3.24 -5.66 -2.43
CA PHE A 108 3.71 -6.73 -3.31
C PHE A 108 2.61 -7.75 -3.61
N LEU A 109 2.62 -8.31 -4.82
CA LEU A 109 1.73 -9.41 -5.19
C LEU A 109 2.02 -10.67 -4.36
N GLU A 110 3.30 -10.95 -4.16
CA GLU A 110 3.79 -12.10 -3.43
C GLU A 110 4.64 -11.59 -2.26
N PRO A 111 4.27 -11.88 -1.01
CA PRO A 111 5.11 -11.53 0.15
C PRO A 111 6.46 -12.26 0.10
N ILE A 112 7.50 -11.62 0.61
CA ILE A 112 8.85 -12.19 0.66
C ILE A 112 9.09 -12.71 2.08
N LEU A 113 9.36 -14.01 2.23
CA LEU A 113 9.76 -14.56 3.51
C LEU A 113 11.10 -13.95 3.95
N PHE A 114 11.11 -13.25 5.08
CA PHE A 114 12.30 -12.62 5.60
C PHE A 114 12.19 -12.44 7.11
N ARG A 115 13.30 -12.68 7.83
CA ARG A 115 13.30 -12.52 9.29
C ARG A 115 13.32 -11.04 9.65
N GLY A 116 12.30 -10.58 10.37
CA GLY A 116 12.27 -9.22 10.93
C GLY A 116 13.37 -8.97 11.97
N VAL A 117 13.86 -7.74 12.01
CA VAL A 117 14.88 -7.25 12.95
C VAL A 117 14.40 -5.93 13.57
N LEU A 118 14.86 -5.64 14.79
CA LEU A 118 14.63 -4.34 15.43
C LEU A 118 15.43 -3.23 14.73
N GLY A 119 14.82 -2.05 14.59
CA GLY A 119 15.43 -0.93 13.85
C GLY A 119 15.29 -1.08 12.33
N LEU A 120 16.05 -0.26 11.58
CA LEU A 120 16.20 -0.46 10.14
C LEU A 120 17.21 -1.57 9.87
N PHE A 121 16.88 -2.47 8.95
CA PHE A 121 17.77 -3.56 8.53
C PHE A 121 17.85 -3.65 7.00
N ASP A 122 18.92 -4.28 6.52
CA ASP A 122 19.18 -4.44 5.09
C ASP A 122 18.58 -5.74 4.54
N VAL A 123 17.94 -5.62 3.39
CA VAL A 123 17.43 -6.75 2.59
C VAL A 123 18.20 -6.75 1.27
N PRO A 124 18.79 -7.89 0.85
CA PRO A 124 19.46 -8.00 -0.44
C PRO A 124 18.54 -7.67 -1.61
N ASP A 125 18.99 -6.81 -2.53
CA ASP A 125 18.17 -6.36 -3.65
C ASP A 125 17.73 -7.50 -4.58
N ALA A 126 18.51 -8.58 -4.64
CA ALA A 126 18.18 -9.79 -5.40
C ALA A 126 16.90 -10.49 -4.93
N LEU A 127 16.44 -10.24 -3.70
CA LEU A 127 15.18 -10.79 -3.16
C LEU A 127 13.98 -9.92 -3.50
N ILE A 128 14.19 -8.66 -3.88
CA ILE A 128 13.12 -7.70 -4.10
C ILE A 128 12.54 -7.96 -5.49
N PRO A 129 11.23 -8.21 -5.62
CA PRO A 129 10.61 -8.42 -6.92
C PRO A 129 10.73 -7.16 -7.77
N LYS A 130 10.61 -7.31 -9.08
CA LYS A 130 10.40 -6.19 -10.00
C LYS A 130 8.90 -5.96 -10.20
N PRO A 131 8.46 -4.71 -10.41
CA PRO A 131 7.08 -4.43 -10.82
C PRO A 131 6.67 -5.26 -12.04
N LYS A 132 5.50 -5.91 -11.98
CA LYS A 132 4.98 -6.78 -13.05
C LYS A 132 3.91 -6.07 -13.90
N PHE A 133 3.43 -4.91 -13.46
CA PHE A 133 2.30 -4.21 -14.06
C PHE A 133 2.62 -2.74 -14.31
N CYS A 134 2.01 -2.19 -15.35
CA CYS A 134 1.87 -0.74 -15.52
C CYS A 134 0.39 -0.41 -15.30
N ILE A 135 0.11 0.45 -14.33
CA ILE A 135 -1.25 0.84 -13.94
C ILE A 135 -1.43 2.34 -14.12
N VAL A 136 -2.67 2.77 -14.31
CA VAL A 136 -3.03 4.19 -14.19
C VAL A 136 -3.35 4.49 -12.73
N ARG A 137 -2.70 5.51 -12.17
CA ARG A 137 -2.94 6.04 -10.82
C ARG A 137 -2.84 7.58 -10.85
N GLY A 138 -3.87 8.27 -10.40
CA GLY A 138 -3.96 9.73 -10.48
C GLY A 138 -3.85 10.26 -11.91
N GLY A 139 -4.40 9.52 -12.90
CA GLY A 139 -4.32 9.87 -14.32
C GLY A 139 -2.94 9.68 -14.98
N LYS A 140 -1.94 9.16 -14.26
CA LYS A 140 -0.60 8.88 -14.79
C LYS A 140 -0.34 7.38 -14.85
N VAL A 141 0.45 6.94 -15.83
CA VAL A 141 0.92 5.55 -15.90
C VAL A 141 2.13 5.38 -14.99
N VAL A 142 2.06 4.42 -14.07
CA VAL A 142 3.11 4.10 -13.11
C VAL A 142 3.38 2.59 -13.07
N GLU A 143 4.61 2.20 -12.76
CA GLU A 143 4.95 0.81 -12.46
C GLU A 143 4.32 0.37 -11.14
N SER A 144 3.90 -0.89 -11.08
CA SER A 144 3.30 -1.48 -9.90
C SER A 144 3.54 -2.98 -9.79
N PHE A 145 3.55 -3.46 -8.55
CA PHE A 145 3.56 -4.89 -8.22
C PHE A 145 2.18 -5.52 -8.33
N LEU A 146 1.10 -4.73 -8.35
CA LEU A 146 -0.28 -5.20 -8.45
C LEU A 146 -0.95 -4.65 -9.72
N PRO A 147 -1.93 -5.37 -10.29
CA PRO A 147 -2.72 -4.91 -11.44
C PRO A 147 -3.74 -3.81 -11.09
N GLY A 148 -3.71 -3.23 -9.89
CA GLY A 148 -4.76 -2.33 -9.39
C GLY A 148 -6.08 -3.07 -9.13
N ARG A 149 -7.20 -2.32 -9.11
CA ARG A 149 -8.53 -2.87 -8.84
C ARG A 149 -9.31 -3.22 -10.12
N TYR A 150 -8.97 -2.61 -11.25
CA TYR A 150 -9.72 -2.81 -12.49
C TYR A 150 -8.81 -3.05 -13.69
N ALA A 151 -9.36 -3.76 -14.67
CA ALA A 151 -8.74 -3.91 -15.98
C ALA A 151 -9.68 -3.40 -17.07
N GLY A 152 -9.12 -2.84 -18.13
CA GLY A 152 -9.87 -2.34 -19.28
C GLY A 152 -9.24 -2.66 -20.62
N CYS A 153 -10.06 -2.46 -21.66
CA CYS A 153 -9.69 -2.63 -23.06
C CYS A 153 -9.48 -1.27 -23.72
N ARG A 154 -8.26 -1.00 -24.22
CA ARG A 154 -7.91 0.27 -24.88
C ARG A 154 -8.83 0.60 -26.04
N THR A 155 -9.11 -0.40 -26.88
CA THR A 155 -9.88 -0.25 -28.13
C THR A 155 -11.32 0.19 -27.88
N HIS A 156 -12.00 -0.48 -26.94
CA HIS A 156 -13.42 -0.23 -26.69
C HIS A 156 -13.67 0.79 -25.57
N LYS A 157 -12.61 1.20 -24.85
CA LYS A 157 -12.68 2.07 -23.67
C LYS A 157 -13.67 1.54 -22.63
N ILE A 158 -13.62 0.23 -22.36
CA ILE A 158 -14.44 -0.44 -21.35
C ILE A 158 -13.53 -0.97 -20.26
N PHE A 159 -13.84 -0.68 -18.99
CA PHE A 159 -13.17 -1.28 -17.84
C PHE A 159 -14.14 -2.16 -17.03
N GLY A 160 -13.58 -3.10 -16.29
CA GLY A 160 -14.32 -4.08 -15.52
C GLY A 160 -13.48 -4.66 -14.40
N ARG A 161 -14.11 -5.55 -13.64
CA ARG A 161 -13.44 -6.37 -12.62
C ARG A 161 -12.31 -7.19 -13.25
N LEU A 162 -11.26 -7.44 -12.48
CA LEU A 162 -10.14 -8.32 -12.90
C LEU A 162 -10.62 -9.77 -13.18
N ASP A 163 -11.68 -10.20 -12.51
CA ASP A 163 -12.26 -11.53 -12.65
C ASP A 163 -13.30 -11.66 -13.78
N CYS A 164 -13.65 -10.56 -14.46
CA CYS A 164 -14.73 -10.52 -15.44
C CYS A 164 -14.47 -11.51 -16.59
N ALA A 165 -15.32 -12.54 -16.71
CA ALA A 165 -15.18 -13.58 -17.73
C ALA A 165 -15.13 -13.03 -19.16
N SER A 166 -15.94 -12.01 -19.46
CA SER A 166 -15.91 -11.36 -20.78
C SER A 166 -14.61 -10.58 -21.01
N GLY A 167 -14.05 -9.96 -19.97
CA GLY A 167 -12.75 -9.31 -20.04
C GLY A 167 -11.62 -10.32 -20.28
N LYS A 168 -11.60 -11.41 -19.50
CA LYS A 168 -10.61 -12.49 -19.63
C LYS A 168 -10.60 -13.12 -21.03
N ARG A 169 -11.78 -13.37 -21.60
CA ARG A 169 -11.92 -14.00 -22.92
C ARG A 169 -11.56 -13.06 -24.08
N LEU A 170 -11.87 -11.77 -23.97
CA LEU A 170 -11.84 -10.85 -25.11
C LEU A 170 -10.65 -9.87 -25.11
N MET A 171 -9.94 -9.71 -24.00
CA MET A 171 -8.82 -8.77 -23.90
C MET A 171 -7.48 -9.44 -24.19
N LYS A 172 -6.99 -9.24 -25.44
CA LYS A 172 -5.58 -9.47 -25.80
C LYS A 172 -4.66 -8.70 -24.85
N LYS A 173 -3.47 -9.24 -24.57
CA LYS A 173 -2.50 -8.63 -23.64
C LYS A 173 -2.14 -7.19 -24.06
N GLU A 174 -1.94 -6.93 -25.34
CA GLU A 174 -1.56 -5.60 -25.86
C GLU A 174 -2.62 -4.50 -25.59
N ASN A 175 -3.90 -4.88 -25.60
CA ASN A 175 -5.01 -3.94 -25.40
C ASN A 175 -5.44 -3.82 -23.95
N ARG A 176 -4.77 -4.51 -23.02
CA ARG A 176 -5.10 -4.51 -21.60
C ARG A 176 -4.48 -3.30 -20.91
N VAL A 177 -5.30 -2.61 -20.13
CA VAL A 177 -4.87 -1.54 -19.22
C VAL A 177 -5.35 -1.87 -17.82
N PHE A 178 -4.57 -1.47 -16.84
CA PHE A 178 -4.87 -1.65 -15.44
C PHE A 178 -5.08 -0.30 -14.77
N PHE A 179 -6.03 -0.22 -13.86
CA PHE A 179 -6.40 0.99 -13.14
C PHE A 179 -6.32 0.74 -11.65
N PHE A 180 -5.65 1.63 -10.92
CA PHE A 180 -5.53 1.53 -9.47
C PHE A 180 -6.91 1.69 -8.81
N THR A 181 -7.68 2.69 -9.22
CA THR A 181 -9.04 2.95 -8.74
C THR A 181 -10.07 3.01 -9.86
N TRP A 182 -11.33 3.14 -9.47
CA TRP A 182 -12.43 3.39 -10.39
C TRP A 182 -12.24 4.74 -11.10
N ASP A 183 -11.93 5.77 -10.32
CA ASP A 183 -11.79 7.13 -10.82
C ASP A 183 -10.66 7.25 -11.83
N ASP A 184 -9.57 6.49 -11.65
CA ASP A 184 -8.50 6.39 -12.66
C ASP A 184 -9.02 5.92 -14.02
N ALA A 185 -9.98 4.98 -14.05
CA ALA A 185 -10.57 4.52 -15.30
C ALA A 185 -11.47 5.59 -15.92
N ILE A 186 -12.28 6.27 -15.11
CA ILE A 186 -13.18 7.34 -15.54
C ILE A 186 -12.40 8.54 -16.10
N ILE A 187 -11.37 9.00 -15.39
CA ILE A 187 -10.48 10.11 -15.82
C ILE A 187 -9.86 9.79 -17.18
N MET A 188 -9.50 8.53 -17.42
CA MET A 188 -8.93 8.07 -18.70
C MET A 188 -9.98 7.82 -19.79
N GLY A 189 -11.25 8.14 -19.54
CA GLY A 189 -12.35 8.04 -20.50
C GLY A 189 -12.90 6.63 -20.71
N TYR A 190 -12.75 5.72 -19.74
CA TYR A 190 -13.30 4.38 -19.82
C TYR A 190 -14.68 4.32 -19.18
N ARG A 191 -15.62 3.60 -19.82
CA ARG A 191 -16.95 3.32 -19.25
C ARG A 191 -16.99 1.94 -18.57
N PRO A 192 -17.84 1.74 -17.55
CA PRO A 192 -17.94 0.46 -16.88
C PRO A 192 -18.52 -0.63 -17.78
N CYS A 193 -18.06 -1.86 -17.58
CA CYS A 193 -18.54 -3.04 -18.28
C CYS A 193 -19.98 -3.36 -17.87
N LYS A 194 -20.89 -3.43 -18.84
CA LYS A 194 -22.31 -3.74 -18.62
C LYS A 194 -22.56 -5.14 -18.05
N LYS A 195 -21.62 -6.08 -18.25
CA LYS A 195 -21.76 -7.47 -17.79
C LYS A 195 -21.34 -7.63 -16.35
N CYS A 196 -20.11 -7.26 -16.01
CA CYS A 196 -19.67 -7.39 -14.62
C CYS A 196 -20.24 -6.28 -13.73
N LYS A 197 -20.62 -5.12 -14.26
CA LYS A 197 -21.14 -3.98 -13.48
C LYS A 197 -20.24 -3.69 -12.27
N PRO A 198 -18.97 -3.32 -12.53
CA PRO A 198 -18.06 -3.03 -11.43
C PRO A 198 -18.63 -1.90 -10.56
N MET A 199 -18.22 -1.81 -9.29
CA MET A 199 -18.56 -0.73 -8.36
C MET A 199 -17.29 -0.10 -7.77
N PRO A 200 -17.27 1.19 -7.39
CA PRO A 200 -16.04 1.87 -6.93
C PRO A 200 -15.26 1.19 -5.80
N ASN A 201 -15.97 0.54 -4.88
CA ASN A 201 -15.41 -0.12 -3.69
C ASN A 201 -15.06 -1.60 -3.90
N ASP A 202 -15.14 -2.07 -5.14
CA ASP A 202 -14.76 -3.43 -5.46
C ASP A 202 -13.30 -3.73 -5.08
N ALA A 203 -13.09 -4.86 -4.43
CA ALA A 203 -11.78 -5.35 -4.02
C ALA A 203 -11.48 -6.70 -4.69
N TYR A 204 -10.27 -6.83 -5.24
CA TYR A 204 -9.79 -8.04 -5.91
C TYR A 204 -8.29 -8.22 -5.65
N PRO A 205 -7.81 -9.43 -5.91
CA PRO A 205 -7.72 -10.52 -4.95
C PRO A 205 -6.89 -10.14 -3.72
N LYS A 206 -7.22 -10.79 -2.60
CA LYS A 206 -6.26 -11.07 -1.52
C LYS A 206 -5.33 -12.19 -1.97
#